data_AF-A0A2E9A2K6-F1
#
_entry.id   AF-A0A2E9A2K6-F1
#
_cell.length_a   1.000
_cell.length_b   1.000
_cell.length_c   1.000
_cell.angle_alpha   90.00
_cell.angle_beta   90.00
_cell.angle_gamma   90.00
#
_symmetry.space_group_name_H-M   'P 1'
#
loop_
_entity.id
_entity.type
_entity.pdbx_description
1 polymer ?
#
loop_
_entity_poly.entity_id
_entity_poly.type
_entity_poly.pdbx_seq_one_letter_code
_entity_poly.pdbx_strand_id
1 'polypeptide(L)'
;MFLIGKFIKNIRIGKMSIVDNYFKQNRVTHTFSSCQWPIGDPQEKEFHFCEANTVPGKPYCKQHCDVAYIDERELKKEKEAQKNRRIAA
;
A
#
# COMPACT_ATOMS: atom_id res chain seq x y z
N MET A 1 31.62 -10.36 21.31
CA MET A 1 30.37 -9.96 22.00
C MET A 1 30.35 -8.43 22.08
N PHE A 2 29.83 -7.75 21.05
CA PHE A 2 29.79 -6.29 21.03
C PHE A 2 28.40 -5.80 21.41
N LEU A 3 28.36 -5.08 22.52
CA LEU A 3 27.17 -4.51 23.14
C LEU A 3 26.77 -3.22 22.40
N ILE A 4 25.61 -3.30 21.75
CA ILE A 4 24.58 -2.26 21.52
C ILE A 4 24.96 -0.82 21.92
N GLY A 5 25.01 0.02 20.89
CA GLY A 5 25.40 1.41 20.91
C GLY A 5 24.38 2.38 21.51
N LYS A 6 24.91 3.52 21.93
CA LYS A 6 24.17 4.61 22.57
C LYS A 6 24.73 5.93 22.03
N PHE A 7 23.97 6.63 21.18
CA PHE A 7 24.07 8.08 20.99
C PHE A 7 22.83 8.56 20.20
N ILE A 8 21.68 8.66 20.86
CA ILE A 8 21.10 9.91 21.37
C ILE A 8 21.00 11.04 20.32
N LYS A 9 19.80 11.12 19.73
CA LYS A 9 18.90 12.29 19.58
C LYS A 9 19.43 13.56 18.89
N ASN A 10 18.71 13.97 17.85
CA ASN A 10 18.33 15.37 17.65
C ASN A 10 16.84 15.50 17.28
N ILE A 11 16.02 15.60 18.32
CA ILE A 11 14.86 16.50 18.54
C ILE A 11 13.95 16.85 17.33
N ARG A 12 12.75 16.23 17.30
CA ARG A 12 11.41 16.87 17.46
C ARG A 12 10.32 15.77 17.41
N ILE A 13 10.04 15.17 18.56
CA ILE A 13 8.90 14.25 18.72
C ILE A 13 7.67 15.13 18.98
N GLY A 14 6.91 15.41 17.92
CA GLY A 14 5.74 16.27 18.00
C GLY A 14 4.75 15.92 16.89
N LYS A 15 4.05 14.79 17.07
CA LYS A 15 2.70 14.45 16.59
C LYS A 15 2.47 12.95 16.85
N MET A 16 2.00 12.64 18.05
CA MET A 16 1.43 11.32 18.36
C MET A 16 0.09 11.27 17.63
N SER A 17 0.07 10.70 16.42
CA SER A 17 -1.16 10.56 15.66
C SER A 17 -1.84 9.27 16.10
N ILE A 18 -3.06 9.39 16.61
CA ILE A 18 -3.91 8.27 17.09
C ILE A 18 -4.02 7.13 16.05
N VAL A 19 -3.71 7.39 14.78
CA VAL A 19 -3.66 6.43 13.67
C VAL A 19 -2.43 5.50 13.64
N ASP A 20 -1.31 5.85 14.30
CA ASP A 20 -0.09 5.02 14.29
C ASP A 20 -0.28 3.69 15.04
N ASN A 21 -1.15 3.68 16.06
CA ASN A 21 -1.46 2.47 16.85
C ASN A 21 -2.48 1.56 16.15
N TYR A 22 -3.37 2.12 15.33
CA TYR A 22 -4.42 1.35 14.64
C TYR A 22 -3.85 0.35 13.64
N PHE A 23 -2.77 0.70 12.94
CA PHE A 23 -2.11 -0.18 11.96
C PHE A 23 -1.25 -1.29 12.60
N LYS A 24 -0.88 -1.14 13.87
CA LYS A 24 0.03 -2.05 14.59
C LYS A 24 -0.73 -3.16 15.34
N GLN A 25 -1.92 -2.86 15.83
CA GLN A 25 -2.72 -3.77 16.66
C GLN A 25 -3.57 -4.75 15.84
N ASN A 26 -3.83 -4.46 14.55
CA ASN A 26 -4.62 -5.31 13.63
C ASN A 26 -3.78 -5.96 12.52
N ARG A 27 -2.51 -6.30 12.80
CA ARG A 27 -1.62 -6.88 11.78
C ARG A 27 -1.97 -8.36 11.55
N VAL A 28 -3.11 -8.63 10.91
CA VAL A 28 -3.37 -9.92 10.28
C VAL A 28 -2.40 -10.00 9.11
N THR A 29 -1.29 -10.71 9.30
CA THR A 29 -0.36 -11.01 8.22
C THR A 29 -1.04 -12.02 7.31
N HIS A 30 -1.96 -11.56 6.46
CA HIS A 30 -2.56 -12.43 5.47
C HIS A 30 -1.50 -12.82 4.44
N THR A 31 -0.86 -13.98 4.67
CA THR A 31 0.05 -14.59 3.71
C THR A 31 -0.79 -15.41 2.73
N PHE A 32 -1.12 -14.82 1.58
CA PHE A 32 -1.83 -15.51 0.52
C PHE A 32 -0.82 -16.19 -0.42
N SER A 33 -1.04 -17.47 -0.73
CA SER A 33 -0.26 -18.20 -1.73
C SER A 33 -0.67 -17.86 -3.17
N SER A 34 -1.92 -17.42 -3.36
CA SER A 34 -2.51 -17.12 -4.67
C SER A 34 -3.13 -15.73 -4.72
N CYS A 35 -3.15 -15.13 -5.92
CA CYS A 35 -3.58 -13.76 -6.16
C CYS A 35 -5.07 -13.58 -5.86
N GLN A 36 -5.38 -12.66 -4.94
CA GLN A 36 -6.75 -12.36 -4.48
C GLN A 36 -7.46 -11.29 -5.32
N TRP A 37 -7.10 -11.14 -6.60
CA TRP A 37 -7.74 -10.15 -7.47
C TRP A 37 -9.08 -10.68 -7.97
N PRO A 38 -10.21 -10.00 -7.70
CA PRO A 38 -11.52 -10.45 -8.13
C PRO A 38 -11.69 -10.24 -9.64
N ILE A 39 -12.24 -11.25 -10.30
CA ILE A 39 -12.57 -11.23 -11.72
C ILE A 39 -14.06 -11.53 -11.84
N GLY A 40 -14.79 -10.60 -12.45
CA GLY A 40 -16.25 -10.67 -12.60
C GLY A 40 -17.03 -10.00 -11.47
N ASP A 41 -18.35 -10.07 -11.54
CA ASP A 41 -19.27 -9.58 -10.49
C ASP A 41 -19.54 -10.72 -9.48
N PRO A 42 -19.48 -10.47 -8.16
CA PRO A 42 -19.75 -11.48 -7.14
C PRO A 42 -21.11 -12.18 -7.23
N GLN A 43 -22.07 -11.63 -7.96
CA GLN A 43 -23.40 -12.24 -8.16
C GLN A 43 -23.46 -13.19 -9.37
N GLU A 44 -22.42 -13.20 -10.22
CA GLU A 44 -22.35 -14.02 -11.41
C GLU A 44 -21.60 -15.34 -11.15
N LYS A 45 -21.91 -16.37 -11.95
CA LYS A 45 -21.33 -17.72 -11.78
C LYS A 45 -19.86 -17.78 -12.15
N GLU A 46 -19.43 -16.85 -13.00
CA GLU A 46 -18.07 -16.72 -13.49
C GLU A 46 -17.17 -15.94 -12.52
N PHE A 47 -17.67 -15.54 -11.35
CA PHE A 47 -16.85 -14.88 -10.34
C PHE A 47 -15.73 -15.81 -9.84
N HIS A 48 -14.49 -15.36 -9.98
CA HIS A 48 -13.32 -16.08 -9.48
C HIS A 48 -12.19 -15.11 -9.11
N PHE A 49 -11.16 -15.65 -8.45
CA PHE A 49 -9.92 -14.92 -8.19
C PHE A 49 -8.85 -15.31 -9.20
N CYS A 50 -7.89 -14.42 -9.44
CA CYS A 50 -6.84 -14.61 -10.44
C CYS A 50 -5.95 -15.86 -10.24
N GLU A 51 -5.81 -16.36 -9.02
CA GLU A 51 -5.05 -17.59 -8.67
C GLU A 51 -3.53 -17.60 -8.99
N ALA A 52 -3.00 -16.61 -9.71
CA ALA A 52 -1.57 -16.49 -10.01
C ALA A 52 -0.71 -16.30 -8.74
N ASN A 53 0.60 -16.60 -8.83
CA ASN A 53 1.51 -16.46 -7.69
C ASN A 53 1.56 -15.01 -7.17
N THR A 54 1.47 -14.86 -5.85
CA THR A 54 1.53 -13.57 -5.17
C THR A 54 2.95 -13.01 -5.14
N VAL A 55 3.05 -11.68 -5.11
CA VAL A 55 4.30 -11.00 -4.77
C VAL A 55 4.52 -11.11 -3.26
N PRO A 56 5.72 -11.44 -2.77
CA PRO A 56 5.99 -11.54 -1.34
C PRO A 56 5.55 -10.29 -0.56
N GLY A 57 4.75 -10.50 0.48
CA GLY A 57 4.20 -9.42 1.31
C GLY A 57 3.03 -8.65 0.70
N LYS A 58 2.49 -9.08 -0.45
CA LYS A 58 1.31 -8.50 -1.11
C LYS A 58 0.28 -9.59 -1.43
N PRO A 59 -1.02 -9.26 -1.47
CA PRO A 59 -2.09 -10.23 -1.77
C PRO A 59 -2.28 -10.53 -3.27
N TYR A 60 -1.55 -9.84 -4.14
CA TYR A 60 -1.75 -9.87 -5.59
C TYR A 60 -0.49 -10.32 -6.33
N CYS A 61 -0.67 -10.86 -7.55
CA CYS A 61 0.43 -11.10 -8.49
C CYS A 61 0.99 -9.77 -9.02
N LYS A 62 2.08 -9.82 -9.78
CA LYS A 62 2.73 -8.61 -10.31
C LYS A 62 1.77 -7.72 -11.10
N GLN A 63 1.02 -8.32 -12.04
CA GLN A 63 0.11 -7.57 -12.91
C GLN A 63 -0.97 -6.84 -12.10
N HIS A 64 -1.59 -7.54 -11.15
CA HIS A 64 -2.63 -6.94 -10.31
C HIS A 64 -2.07 -5.99 -9.25
N CYS A 65 -0.79 -6.11 -8.86
CA CYS A 65 -0.12 -5.07 -8.09
C CYS A 65 0.02 -3.76 -8.88
N ASP A 66 0.38 -3.85 -10.17
CA ASP A 66 0.54 -2.68 -11.04
C ASP A 66 -0.81 -1.93 -11.24
N VAL A 67 -1.94 -2.63 -11.13
CA VAL A 67 -3.29 -2.04 -11.15
C VAL A 67 -3.72 -1.53 -9.76
N ALA A 68 -3.48 -2.31 -8.70
CA ALA A 68 -3.94 -2.00 -7.35
C ALA A 68 -3.22 -0.81 -6.71
N TYR A 69 -1.95 -0.60 -7.06
CA TYR A 69 -1.08 0.36 -6.39
C TYR A 69 -0.67 1.47 -7.37
N ILE A 70 -1.00 2.71 -7.03
CA ILE A 70 -0.54 3.90 -7.74
C ILE A 70 0.80 4.34 -7.15
N ASP A 71 1.77 4.68 -8.02
CA ASP A 71 3.03 5.27 -7.57
C ASP A 71 2.78 6.69 -7.05
N GLU A 72 3.23 6.98 -5.83
CA GLU A 72 3.04 8.28 -5.18
C GLU A 72 3.62 9.44 -5.98
N ARG A 73 4.70 9.19 -6.74
CA ARG A 73 5.33 10.20 -7.61
C ARG A 73 4.43 10.54 -8.78
N GLU A 74 3.79 9.53 -9.38
CA GLU A 74 2.83 9.74 -10.46
C GLU A 74 1.58 10.47 -9.95
N LEU A 75 1.07 10.09 -8.77
CA LEU A 75 -0.02 10.81 -8.12
C LEU A 75 0.32 12.29 -7.85
N LYS A 76 1.57 12.58 -7.45
CA LYS A 76 2.03 13.95 -7.22
C LYS A 76 2.08 14.75 -8.51
N LYS A 77 2.62 14.18 -9.59
CA LYS A 77 2.66 14.80 -10.92
C LYS A 77 1.25 15.09 -11.45
N GLU A 78 0.32 14.15 -11.31
CA GLU A 78 -1.07 14.32 -11.71
C GLU A 78 -1.74 15.49 -10.97
N LYS A 79 -1.53 15.58 -9.65
CA LYS A 79 -2.03 16.68 -8.81
C LYS A 79 -1.44 18.03 -9.21
N GLU A 80 -0.14 18.08 -9.49
CA GLU A 80 0.55 19.30 -9.97
C GLU A 80 0.01 19.71 -11.35
N ALA A 81 -0.16 18.77 -12.27
CA ALA A 81 -0.75 19.04 -13.58
C ALA A 81 -2.19 19.54 -13.46
N GLN A 82 -3.00 18.94 -12.58
CA GLN A 82 -4.37 19.39 -12.33
C GLN A 82 -4.41 20.80 -11.72
N LYS A 83 -3.50 21.11 -10.78
CA LYS A 83 -3.37 22.46 -10.22
C LYS A 83 -3.03 23.47 -11.32
N ASN A 84 -2.08 23.15 -12.19
CA ASN A 84 -1.68 24.03 -13.28
C ASN A 84 -2.83 24.28 -14.27
N ARG A 85 -3.61 23.25 -14.60
CA ARG A 85 -4.82 23.39 -15.43
C ARG A 85 -5.86 24.34 -14.81
N ARG A 86 -6.02 24.30 -13.49
CA ARG A 86 -6.96 25.18 -12.75
C ARG A 86 -6.48 26.62 -12.64
N ILE A 87 -5.17 26.85 -12.66
CA ILE A 87 -4.60 28.22 -12.67
C ILE A 87 -4.69 28.83 -14.06
N ALA A 88 -4.61 27.99 -15.11
CA ALA A 88 -4.68 28.41 -16.50
C ALA A 88 -6.11 28.58 -17.04
N ALA A 89 -7.14 28.21 -16.27
CA ALA A 89 -8.56 28.35 -16.62
C ALA A 89 -9.15 29.56 -15.88
#